data_AF-H1PTP8-F1
#
_entry.id   AF-H1PTP8-F1
#
_cell.length_a   1.000
_cell.length_b   1.000
_cell.length_c   1.000
_cell.angle_alpha   90.00
_cell.angle_beta   90.00
_cell.angle_gamma   90.00
#
_symmetry.space_group_name_H-M   'P 1'
#
loop_
_entity.id
_entity.type
_entity.pdbx_description
1 polymer ?
#
loop_
_entity_poly.entity_id
_entity_poly.type
_entity_poly.pdbx_seq_one_letter_code
_entity_poly.pdbx_strand_id
1 'polypeptide(L)'
;MTHIYDNNLNYILTLNYNFEEFKTKPKKYFPDWKNSYYASEQKYEHPVIEEGQIREMTREEKILNLNMSELLQDGEYIKNGEILIVECPESILRKAWDKENHIWYETMTKEEIVEVRANKILEYQKLVENKNMLEASKFTSTDEISFIVVKMNNLEIEINNLENKIETF
;
A
#
# COMPACT_ATOMS: atom_id res chain seq x y z
N MET A 1 4.75 -6.38 -30.62
CA MET A 1 5.81 -5.46 -31.11
C MET A 1 7.11 -5.90 -30.45
N THR A 2 8.25 -5.57 -31.04
CA THR A 2 9.57 -5.93 -30.50
C THR A 2 10.36 -4.65 -30.23
N HIS A 3 10.80 -4.46 -29.00
CA HIS A 3 11.61 -3.31 -28.59
C HIS A 3 13.08 -3.73 -28.57
N ILE A 4 13.95 -2.90 -29.15
CA ILE A 4 15.38 -3.21 -29.34
C ILE A 4 16.22 -2.25 -28.49
N TYR A 5 17.25 -2.79 -27.83
CA TYR A 5 18.19 -2.05 -26.98
C TYR A 5 19.63 -2.37 -27.40
N ASP A 6 20.53 -1.41 -27.26
CA ASP A 6 21.95 -1.63 -27.47
C ASP A 6 22.59 -2.44 -26.32
N ASN A 7 23.90 -2.70 -26.42
CA ASN A 7 24.66 -3.42 -25.39
C ASN A 7 24.84 -2.64 -24.07
N ASN A 8 24.49 -1.35 -24.05
CA ASN A 8 24.45 -0.51 -22.88
C ASN A 8 23.01 -0.33 -22.36
N LEU A 9 22.06 -1.10 -22.88
CA LEU A 9 20.63 -1.06 -22.57
C LEU A 9 19.93 0.24 -22.98
N ASN A 10 20.52 1.05 -23.86
CA ASN A 10 19.84 2.20 -24.42
C ASN A 10 18.78 1.72 -25.42
N TYR A 11 17.57 2.24 -25.31
CA TYR A 11 16.51 1.98 -26.28
C TYR A 11 16.90 2.51 -27.67
N ILE A 12 16.76 1.67 -28.69
CA ILE A 12 17.04 2.01 -30.09
C ILE A 12 15.73 2.32 -30.81
N LEU A 13 14.81 1.35 -30.89
CA LEU A 13 13.56 1.46 -31.67
C LEU A 13 12.55 0.36 -31.31
N THR A 14 11.33 0.52 -31.83
CA THR A 14 10.28 -0.50 -31.81
C THR A 14 10.03 -1.01 -33.22
N LEU A 15 10.01 -2.33 -33.38
CA LEU A 15 9.60 -3.01 -34.60
C LEU A 15 8.17 -3.52 -34.46
N ASN A 16 7.36 -3.38 -35.51
CA ASN A 16 6.01 -3.92 -35.54
C ASN A 16 5.98 -5.41 -35.96
N TYR A 17 6.82 -6.23 -35.31
CA TYR A 17 6.87 -7.68 -35.49
C TYR A 17 6.59 -8.40 -34.17
N ASN A 18 6.30 -9.70 -34.26
CA ASN A 18 6.15 -10.56 -33.10
C ASN A 18 7.54 -10.89 -32.49
N PHE A 19 7.62 -10.87 -31.17
CA PHE A 19 8.87 -11.11 -30.45
C PHE A 19 9.40 -12.54 -30.62
N GLU A 20 8.52 -13.55 -30.61
CA GLU A 20 8.90 -14.95 -30.82
C GLU A 20 9.49 -15.17 -32.22
N GLU A 21 8.87 -14.59 -33.25
CA GLU A 21 9.43 -14.65 -34.60
C GLU A 21 10.80 -13.96 -34.69
N PHE A 22 10.93 -12.79 -34.06
CA PHE A 22 12.18 -12.03 -34.05
C PHE A 22 13.33 -12.85 -33.44
N LYS A 23 13.10 -13.51 -32.29
CA LYS A 23 14.12 -14.35 -31.62
C LYS A 23 14.69 -15.44 -32.52
N THR A 24 13.88 -16.01 -33.41
CA THR A 24 14.36 -17.07 -34.33
C THR A 24 15.30 -16.54 -35.41
N LYS A 25 15.08 -15.31 -35.91
CA LYS A 25 15.79 -14.74 -37.07
C LYS A 25 15.95 -13.21 -36.96
N PRO A 26 16.68 -12.69 -35.98
CA PRO A 26 16.69 -11.24 -35.69
C PRO A 26 17.24 -10.42 -36.86
N LYS A 27 18.30 -10.88 -37.53
CA LYS A 27 18.89 -10.22 -38.71
C LYS A 27 17.95 -10.11 -39.92
N LYS A 28 16.89 -10.93 -40.00
CA LYS A 28 15.87 -10.81 -41.05
C LYS A 28 15.03 -9.54 -40.87
N TYR A 29 14.74 -9.19 -39.62
CA TYR A 29 13.85 -8.09 -39.25
C TYR A 29 14.62 -6.82 -38.88
N PHE A 30 15.87 -6.95 -38.41
CA PHE A 30 16.78 -5.87 -38.11
C PHE A 30 18.20 -6.24 -38.59
N PRO A 31 18.57 -5.89 -39.84
CA PRO A 31 19.86 -6.29 -40.43
C PRO A 31 21.09 -5.88 -39.62
N ASP A 32 21.03 -4.75 -38.90
CA ASP A 32 22.09 -4.23 -38.03
C ASP A 32 22.15 -4.94 -36.66
N TRP A 33 21.35 -5.98 -36.44
CA TRP A 33 21.33 -6.75 -35.19
C TRP A 33 22.71 -7.32 -34.85
N LYS A 34 23.15 -7.01 -33.62
CA LYS A 34 24.37 -7.54 -33.00
C LYS A 34 23.99 -8.50 -31.89
N ASN A 35 24.76 -9.58 -31.71
CA ASN A 35 24.51 -10.56 -30.64
C ASN A 35 24.62 -9.97 -29.22
N SER A 36 25.24 -8.80 -29.09
CA SER A 36 25.34 -8.04 -27.84
C SER A 36 24.13 -7.15 -27.57
N TYR A 37 23.18 -7.04 -28.52
CA TYR A 37 21.95 -6.26 -28.33
C TYR A 37 20.89 -7.10 -27.65
N TYR A 38 19.89 -6.42 -27.10
CA TYR A 38 18.77 -7.04 -26.42
C TYR A 38 17.46 -6.71 -27.12
N ALA A 39 16.49 -7.60 -26.95
CA ALA A 39 15.14 -7.41 -27.46
C ALA A 39 14.12 -7.87 -26.43
N SER A 40 12.98 -7.18 -26.36
CA SER A 40 11.89 -7.52 -25.46
C SER A 40 10.53 -7.30 -26.13
N GLU A 41 9.51 -7.94 -25.59
CA GLU A 41 8.12 -7.75 -26.03
C GLU A 41 7.51 -6.45 -25.47
N GLN A 42 7.96 -6.01 -24.30
CA GLN A 42 7.51 -4.77 -23.65
C GLN A 42 8.62 -3.72 -23.68
N LYS A 43 8.24 -2.43 -23.79
CA LYS A 43 9.19 -1.33 -23.65
C LYS A 43 9.56 -1.16 -22.17
N TYR A 44 10.85 -1.03 -21.91
CA TYR A 44 11.45 -0.82 -20.61
C TYR A 44 12.03 0.59 -20.55
N GLU A 45 11.73 1.30 -19.47
CA GLU A 45 12.24 2.65 -19.22
C GLU A 45 13.55 2.58 -18.42
N HIS A 46 13.66 1.64 -17.49
CA HIS A 46 14.88 1.37 -16.72
C HIS A 46 15.28 -0.10 -16.88
N PRO A 47 15.83 -0.48 -18.04
CA PRO A 47 16.23 -1.85 -18.30
C PRO A 47 17.44 -2.27 -17.45
N VAL A 48 17.46 -3.55 -17.06
CA VAL A 48 18.57 -4.24 -16.40
C VAL A 48 18.70 -5.66 -16.94
N ILE A 49 19.89 -6.26 -16.79
CA ILE A 49 20.15 -7.65 -17.18
C ILE A 49 20.11 -8.55 -15.96
N GLU A 50 19.29 -9.59 -16.02
CA GLU A 50 19.22 -10.67 -15.04
C GLU A 50 19.31 -12.00 -15.80
N GLU A 51 20.22 -12.88 -15.40
CA GLU A 51 20.43 -14.18 -16.03
C GLU A 51 20.62 -14.13 -17.57
N GLY A 52 21.21 -13.03 -18.06
CA GLY A 52 21.45 -12.81 -19.50
C GLY A 52 20.22 -12.34 -20.29
N GLN A 53 19.09 -12.10 -19.62
CA GLN A 53 17.88 -11.56 -20.22
C GLN A 53 17.66 -10.10 -19.78
N ILE A 54 17.09 -9.30 -20.67
CA ILE A 54 16.69 -7.93 -20.35
C ILE A 54 15.32 -7.92 -19.67
N ARG A 55 15.20 -7.16 -18.59
CA ARG A 55 13.93 -6.87 -17.91
C ARG A 55 13.90 -5.42 -17.43
N GLU A 56 12.74 -4.96 -16.99
CA GLU A 56 12.63 -3.70 -16.24
C GLU A 56 13.22 -3.88 -14.84
N MET A 57 13.85 -2.84 -14.30
CA MET A 57 14.23 -2.78 -12.89
C MET A 57 13.00 -2.92 -11.99
N THR A 58 13.16 -3.64 -10.88
CA THR A 58 12.15 -3.67 -9.81
C THR A 58 12.03 -2.30 -9.14
N ARG A 59 10.98 -2.09 -8.34
CA ARG A 59 10.81 -0.84 -7.59
C ARG A 59 12.00 -0.59 -6.67
N GLU A 60 12.44 -1.63 -5.97
CA GLU A 60 13.57 -1.59 -5.03
C GLU A 60 14.88 -1.28 -5.75
N GLU A 61 15.12 -1.88 -6.92
CA GLU A 61 16.29 -1.55 -7.75
C GLU A 61 16.26 -0.09 -8.21
N LYS A 62 15.10 0.45 -8.61
CA LYS A 62 14.97 1.87 -8.98
C LYS A 62 15.28 2.79 -7.80
N ILE A 63 14.75 2.46 -6.62
CA ILE A 63 14.99 3.23 -5.40
C ILE A 63 16.48 3.22 -5.05
N LEU A 64 17.12 2.05 -5.02
CA LEU A 64 18.48 1.87 -4.51
C LEU A 64 19.56 2.24 -5.54
N ASN A 65 19.36 1.90 -6.81
CA ASN A 65 20.38 2.09 -7.86
C ASN A 65 20.22 3.41 -8.61
N LEU A 66 19.00 3.95 -8.70
CA LEU A 66 18.71 5.19 -9.43
C LEU A 66 18.34 6.36 -8.50
N ASN A 67 18.34 6.15 -7.18
CA ASN A 67 17.95 7.15 -6.17
C ASN A 67 16.52 7.69 -6.36
N MET A 68 15.60 6.87 -6.89
CA MET A 68 14.19 7.23 -7.09
C MET A 68 13.39 7.13 -5.78
N SER A 69 13.78 7.94 -4.79
CA SER A 69 13.18 7.97 -3.45
C SER A 69 11.70 8.33 -3.42
N GLU A 70 11.17 8.95 -4.48
CA GLU A 70 9.74 9.21 -4.67
C GLU A 70 8.89 7.94 -4.77
N LEU A 71 9.50 6.79 -5.06
CA LEU A 71 8.84 5.49 -5.09
C LEU A 71 8.67 4.85 -3.70
N LEU A 72 9.28 5.42 -2.66
CA LEU A 72 9.10 4.98 -1.27
C LEU A 72 7.65 5.19 -0.82
N GLN A 73 7.12 4.18 -0.15
CA GLN A 73 5.80 4.22 0.47
C GLN A 73 5.90 4.80 1.89
N ASP A 74 4.75 5.18 2.45
CA ASP A 74 4.70 5.63 3.83
C ASP A 74 5.14 4.51 4.79
N GLY A 75 6.01 4.84 5.73
CA GLY A 75 6.69 3.88 6.61
C GLY A 75 8.01 3.35 6.04
N GLU A 76 8.34 3.61 4.78
CA GLU A 76 9.63 3.20 4.20
C GLU A 76 10.66 4.33 4.23
N TYR A 77 11.92 3.97 4.41
CA TYR A 77 13.06 4.87 4.26
C TYR A 77 14.34 4.14 3.91
N ILE A 78 15.33 4.85 3.36
CA ILE A 78 16.62 4.27 2.97
C ILE A 78 17.63 4.48 4.09
N LYS A 79 18.31 3.42 4.50
CA LYS A 79 19.46 3.49 5.43
C LYS A 79 20.49 2.44 5.05
N ASN A 80 21.76 2.85 4.97
CA ASN A 80 22.88 1.96 4.65
C ASN A 80 22.71 1.18 3.32
N GLY A 81 22.02 1.76 2.33
CA GLY A 81 21.78 1.11 1.04
C GLY A 81 20.66 0.07 1.05
N GLU A 82 19.86 0.00 2.11
CA GLU A 82 18.71 -0.88 2.24
C GLU A 82 17.43 -0.05 2.46
N ILE A 83 16.29 -0.58 2.00
CA ILE A 83 14.97 -0.04 2.31
C ILE A 83 14.52 -0.66 3.62
N LEU A 84 14.30 0.17 4.63
CA LEU A 84 13.78 -0.23 5.93
C LEU A 84 12.31 0.16 6.05
N ILE A 85 11.55 -0.67 6.78
CA ILE A 85 10.13 -0.47 7.04
C ILE A 85 9.94 -0.17 8.53
N VAL A 86 9.21 0.89 8.84
CA VAL A 86 8.75 1.23 10.17
C VAL A 86 7.26 0.88 10.24
N GLU A 87 6.91 -0.08 11.10
CA GLU A 87 5.51 -0.44 11.33
C GLU A 87 4.74 0.71 11.98
N CYS A 88 3.52 0.94 11.50
CA CYS A 88 2.66 1.97 12.08
C CYS A 88 2.10 1.49 13.44
N PRO A 89 2.27 2.27 14.53
CA PRO A 89 1.62 1.96 15.80
C PRO A 89 0.09 1.87 15.65
N GLU A 90 -0.52 0.87 16.30
CA GLU A 90 -1.99 0.70 16.31
C GLU A 90 -2.73 1.85 17.01
N SER A 91 -2.04 2.60 17.86
CA SER A 91 -2.59 3.73 18.61
C SER A 91 -2.80 5.00 17.77
N ILE A 92 -2.36 5.03 16.50
CA ILE A 92 -2.59 6.14 15.58
C ILE A 92 -3.88 5.89 14.80
N LEU A 93 -4.85 6.78 15.01
CA LEU A 93 -6.18 6.73 14.41
C LEU A 93 -6.15 7.20 12.96
N ARG A 94 -5.49 8.33 12.68
CA ARG A 94 -5.29 8.88 11.33
C ARG A 94 -3.81 9.01 11.03
N LYS A 95 -3.31 7.96 10.37
CA LYS A 95 -1.90 7.74 10.06
C LYS A 95 -1.37 8.75 9.06
N ALA A 96 -0.23 9.34 9.37
CA ALA A 96 0.61 10.06 8.42
C ALA A 96 2.09 9.75 8.68
N TRP A 97 2.89 9.85 7.63
CA TRP A 97 4.31 9.53 7.66
C TRP A 97 5.15 10.80 7.49
N ASP A 98 6.05 11.05 8.43
CA ASP A 98 7.09 12.07 8.30
C ASP A 98 8.29 11.45 7.58
N LYS A 99 8.45 11.80 6.30
CA LYS A 99 9.54 11.29 5.45
C LYS A 99 10.92 11.78 5.87
N GLU A 100 11.02 12.90 6.58
CA GLU A 100 12.31 13.47 6.99
C GLU A 100 12.81 12.82 8.29
N ASN A 101 11.90 12.65 9.25
CA ASN A 101 12.22 12.09 10.56
C ASN A 101 12.01 10.57 10.64
N HIS A 102 11.40 9.96 9.62
CA HIS A 102 11.06 8.55 9.55
C HIS A 102 10.19 8.08 10.72
N ILE A 103 9.15 8.86 11.04
CA ILE A 103 8.21 8.56 12.13
C ILE A 103 6.76 8.65 11.65
N TRP A 104 5.93 7.76 12.18
CA TRP A 104 4.48 7.86 12.07
C TRP A 104 3.95 8.89 13.05
N TYR A 105 2.95 9.67 12.64
CA TYR A 105 2.27 10.62 13.51
C TYR A 105 0.76 10.65 13.29
N GLU A 106 0.06 11.15 14.30
CA GLU A 106 -1.38 11.33 14.32
C GLU A 106 -1.73 12.68 13.68
N THR A 107 -2.62 12.66 12.69
CA THR A 107 -3.15 13.89 12.06
C THR A 107 -4.55 14.23 12.54
N MET A 108 -5.20 13.33 13.27
CA MET A 108 -6.49 13.63 13.87
C MET A 108 -6.32 14.62 15.02
N THR A 109 -7.09 15.70 14.98
CA THR A 109 -7.10 16.72 16.05
C THR A 109 -7.81 16.21 17.30
N LYS A 110 -7.54 16.83 18.44
CA LYS A 110 -8.21 16.52 19.71
C LYS A 110 -9.73 16.69 19.56
N GLU A 111 -10.17 17.76 18.89
CA GLU A 111 -11.57 18.06 18.62
C GLU A 111 -12.25 16.98 17.78
N GLU A 112 -11.60 16.51 16.71
CA GLU A 112 -12.13 15.41 15.88
C GLU A 112 -12.23 14.10 16.68
N ILE A 113 -11.26 13.79 17.55
CA ILE A 113 -11.31 12.59 18.39
C ILE A 113 -12.46 12.68 19.40
N VAL A 114 -12.68 13.86 19.99
CA VAL A 114 -13.82 14.13 20.87
C VAL A 114 -15.14 13.94 20.11
N GLU A 115 -15.24 14.43 18.88
CA GLU A 115 -16.43 14.24 18.05
C GLU A 115 -16.69 12.75 17.73
N VAL A 116 -15.65 12.00 17.35
CA VAL A 116 -15.76 10.55 17.13
C VAL A 116 -16.20 9.83 18.39
N ARG A 117 -15.63 10.18 19.55
CA ARG A 117 -16.04 9.60 20.84
C ARG A 117 -17.51 9.90 21.14
N ALA A 118 -17.96 11.13 20.94
CA ALA A 118 -19.36 11.53 21.15
C ALA A 118 -20.33 10.74 20.25
N ASN A 119 -19.99 10.56 18.98
CA ASN A 119 -20.79 9.77 18.03
C ASN A 119 -20.90 8.30 18.46
N LYS A 120 -19.81 7.68 18.95
CA LYS A 120 -19.82 6.31 19.47
C LYS A 120 -20.65 6.17 20.75
N ILE A 121 -20.60 7.16 21.65
CA ILE A 121 -21.45 7.19 22.84
C ILE A 121 -22.93 7.22 22.44
N LEU A 122 -23.30 8.03 21.44
CA LEU A 122 -24.66 8.08 20.93
C LEU A 122 -25.09 6.74 20.30
N GLU A 123 -24.21 6.06 19.57
CA GLU A 123 -24.47 4.72 19.04
C GLU A 123 -24.70 3.70 20.16
N TYR A 124 -23.86 3.71 21.19
CA TYR A 124 -24.01 2.86 22.37
C TYR A 124 -25.37 3.06 23.04
N GLN A 125 -25.79 4.32 23.23
CA GLN A 125 -27.11 4.66 23.80
C GLN A 125 -28.27 4.07 22.97
N LYS A 126 -28.21 4.16 21.64
CA LYS A 126 -29.21 3.55 20.75
C LYS A 126 -29.26 2.02 20.90
N LEU A 127 -28.12 1.36 21.09
CA LEU A 127 -28.09 -0.09 21.34
C LEU A 127 -28.73 -0.46 22.68
N VAL A 128 -28.50 0.35 23.73
CA VAL A 128 -29.16 0.17 25.04
C VAL A 128 -30.68 0.29 24.89
N GLU A 129 -31.16 1.32 24.20
CA GLU A 129 -32.59 1.51 23.94
C GLU A 129 -33.18 0.32 23.15
N ASN A 130 -32.52 -0.09 22.08
CA ASN A 130 -32.94 -1.23 21.27
C ASN A 130 -33.00 -2.53 22.08
N LYS A 131 -31.97 -2.79 22.92
CA LYS A 131 -31.95 -3.95 23.82
C LYS A 131 -33.15 -3.95 24.74
N ASN A 132 -33.42 -2.83 25.42
CA ASN A 132 -34.53 -2.70 26.35
C ASN A 132 -35.89 -2.88 25.65
N MET A 133 -36.06 -2.32 24.45
CA MET A 133 -37.29 -2.45 23.65
C MET A 133 -37.53 -3.90 23.22
N LEU A 134 -36.48 -4.62 22.80
CA LEU A 134 -36.58 -6.03 22.45
C LEU A 134 -36.93 -6.89 23.67
N GLU A 135 -36.26 -6.69 24.80
CA GLU A 135 -36.56 -7.39 26.06
C GLU A 135 -38.01 -7.16 26.51
N ALA A 136 -38.54 -5.94 26.33
CA ALA A 136 -39.93 -5.62 26.64
C ALA A 136 -40.95 -6.21 25.63
N SER A 137 -40.54 -6.51 24.40
CA SER A 137 -41.44 -6.90 23.31
C SER A 137 -42.09 -8.30 23.47
N LYS A 138 -41.57 -9.15 24.36
CA LYS A 138 -41.91 -10.59 24.51
C LYS A 138 -41.57 -11.48 23.30
N PHE A 139 -41.00 -10.92 22.23
CA PHE A 139 -40.58 -11.64 21.02
C PHE A 139 -39.06 -11.73 20.87
N THR A 140 -38.30 -11.41 21.92
CA THR A 140 -36.84 -11.44 21.90
C THR A 140 -36.29 -12.87 21.83
N SER A 141 -35.23 -13.07 21.06
CA SER A 141 -34.37 -14.25 21.16
C SER A 141 -33.11 -13.97 21.98
N THR A 142 -32.54 -15.02 22.57
CA THR A 142 -31.26 -14.93 23.29
C THR A 142 -30.12 -14.50 22.36
N ASP A 143 -30.15 -14.94 21.10
CA ASP A 143 -29.10 -14.65 20.11
C ASP A 143 -29.10 -13.17 19.70
N GLU A 144 -30.27 -12.55 19.52
CA GLU A 144 -30.39 -11.12 19.21
C GLU A 144 -29.83 -10.25 20.34
N ILE A 145 -30.17 -10.60 21.59
CA ILE A 145 -29.65 -9.88 22.77
C ILE A 145 -28.13 -10.08 22.88
N SER A 146 -27.65 -11.30 22.70
CA SER A 146 -26.21 -11.60 22.70
C SER A 146 -25.45 -10.78 21.66
N PHE A 147 -25.97 -10.68 20.44
CA PHE A 147 -25.37 -9.88 19.38
C PHE A 147 -25.31 -8.39 19.71
N ILE A 148 -26.38 -7.83 20.31
CA ILE A 148 -26.40 -6.43 20.76
C ILE A 148 -25.37 -6.21 21.88
N VAL A 149 -25.29 -7.12 22.86
CA VAL A 149 -24.34 -7.03 23.97
C VAL A 149 -22.89 -7.08 23.47
N VAL A 150 -22.56 -7.95 22.51
CA VAL A 150 -21.22 -8.01 21.90
C VAL A 150 -20.86 -6.68 21.23
N LYS A 151 -21.79 -6.07 20.49
CA LYS A 151 -21.57 -4.76 19.87
C LYS A 151 -21.36 -3.66 20.92
N MET A 152 -22.17 -3.66 21.98
CA MET A 152 -22.03 -2.71 23.08
C MET A 152 -20.66 -2.81 23.74
N ASN A 153 -20.19 -4.02 24.06
CA ASN A 153 -18.88 -4.24 24.67
C ASN A 153 -17.73 -3.74 23.78
N ASN A 154 -17.82 -3.98 22.47
CA ASN A 154 -16.81 -3.47 21.52
C ASN A 154 -16.81 -1.93 21.48
N LEU A 155 -17.99 -1.30 21.43
CA LEU A 155 -18.09 0.16 21.48
C LEU A 155 -17.56 0.73 22.79
N GLU A 156 -17.82 0.08 23.93
CA GLU A 156 -17.30 0.50 25.23
C GLU A 156 -15.77 0.52 25.24
N ILE A 157 -15.13 -0.54 24.73
CA ILE A 157 -13.67 -0.60 24.58
C ILE A 157 -13.16 0.55 23.70
N GLU A 158 -13.80 0.78 22.55
CA GLU A 158 -13.42 1.86 21.64
C GLU A 158 -13.58 3.25 22.27
N ILE A 159 -14.68 3.50 22.99
CA ILE A 159 -14.95 4.77 23.69
C ILE A 159 -13.88 5.04 24.75
N ASN A 160 -13.52 4.03 25.53
CA ASN A 160 -12.50 4.15 26.57
C ASN A 160 -11.09 4.34 25.98
N ASN A 161 -10.79 3.67 24.87
CA ASN A 161 -9.52 3.89 24.14
C ASN A 161 -9.41 5.32 23.61
N LEU A 162 -10.50 5.88 23.08
CA LEU A 162 -10.53 7.28 22.62
C LEU A 162 -10.40 8.26 23.79
N GLU A 163 -10.98 7.97 24.96
CA GLU A 163 -10.81 8.78 26.17
C GLU A 163 -9.34 8.84 26.60
N ASN A 164 -8.71 7.68 26.76
CA ASN A 164 -7.29 7.59 27.08
C ASN A 164 -6.44 8.38 26.06
N LYS A 165 -6.78 8.29 24.77
CA LYS A 165 -6.10 9.04 23.72
C LYS A 165 -6.26 10.57 23.90
N ILE A 166 -7.46 11.06 24.19
CA ILE A 166 -7.73 12.49 24.44
C ILE A 166 -6.92 13.02 25.62
N GLU A 167 -6.72 12.21 26.66
CA GLU A 167 -5.91 12.57 27.84
C GLU A 167 -4.40 12.66 27.53
N THR A 168 -3.93 11.99 26.46
CA THR A 168 -2.53 12.06 26.03
C THR A 168 -2.17 13.25 25.14
N PHE A 169 -3.15 14.07 24.74
CA PHE A 169 -2.94 15.36 24.06
C PHE A 169 -2.76 16.50 25.05
#